data_AF-A0A9E8SHE9-F1
#
_entry.id   AF-A0A9E8SHE9-F1
#
_cell.length_a   1.000
_cell.length_b   1.000
_cell.length_c   1.000
_cell.angle_alpha   90.00
_cell.angle_beta   90.00
_cell.angle_gamma   90.00
#
_symmetry.space_group_name_H-M   'P 1'
#
loop_
_entity.id
_entity.type
_entity.pdbx_description
1 polymer ?
#
loop_
_entity_poly.entity_id
_entity_poly.type
_entity_poly.pdbx_seq_one_letter_code
_entity_poly.pdbx_strand_id
1 'polypeptide(L)' 'MSAKVIAIIVLLILLLIFAIQNTQPVILNFLFWQISTSLVLSILASFVIGLLTGCLLMMIGRMKEKNPSS' A
#
# COMPACT_ATOMS: atom_id res chain seq x y z
N MET A 1 -10.59 -22.11 -8.88
CA MET A 1 -10.13 -20.71 -8.76
C MET A 1 -9.91 -20.14 -10.14
N SER A 2 -10.32 -18.89 -10.39
CA SER A 2 -10.08 -18.23 -11.67
C SER A 2 -8.58 -17.96 -11.86
N ALA A 3 -8.05 -18.11 -13.08
CA ALA A 3 -6.63 -17.90 -13.38
C ALA A 3 -6.09 -16.53 -12.89
N LYS A 4 -6.94 -15.50 -12.90
CA LYS A 4 -6.64 -14.17 -12.35
C LYS A 4 -6.29 -14.20 -10.86
N VAL A 5 -7.03 -14.98 -10.07
CA VAL A 5 -6.82 -15.11 -8.62
C VAL A 5 -5.50 -15.85 -8.35
N ILE A 6 -5.22 -16.90 -9.11
CA ILE A 6 -3.96 -17.64 -9.00
C ILE A 6 -2.76 -16.73 -9.34
N ALA A 7 -2.85 -15.93 -10.41
CA ALA A 7 -1.80 -14.98 -10.78
C ALA A 7 -1.55 -13.92 -9.70
N ILE A 8 -2.62 -13.38 -9.09
CA ILE A 8 -2.50 -12.42 -7.98
C ILE A 8 -1.80 -13.07 -6.77
N ILE A 9 -2.21 -14.28 -6.41
CA ILE A 9 -1.59 -15.01 -5.28
C ILE A 9 -0.11 -15.25 -5.53
N VAL A 10 0.26 -15.71 -6.74
CA VAL A 10 1.66 -15.93 -7.12
C VAL A 10 2.48 -14.63 -7.04
N LEU A 11 1.94 -13.53 -7.56
CA LEU A 11 2.59 -12.22 -7.50
C LEU A 11 2.82 -11.78 -6.04
N LEU A 12 1.83 -11.96 -5.16
CA LEU A 12 1.96 -11.63 -3.74
C LEU A 12 3.02 -12.47 -3.05
N ILE A 13 3.10 -13.77 -3.35
CA ILE A 13 4.13 -14.66 -2.79
C ILE A 13 5.53 -14.22 -3.24
N LEU A 14 5.71 -13.91 -4.53
CA LEU A 14 7.00 -13.42 -5.05
C LEU A 14 7.41 -12.10 -4.40
N LEU A 15 6.46 -11.19 -4.20
CA LEU A 15 6.69 -9.91 -3.53
C LEU A 15 7.09 -10.10 -2.05
N LEU A 16 6.46 -11.06 -1.35
CA LEU A 16 6.84 -11.46 0.01
C LEU A 16 8.27 -12.02 0.06
N ILE A 17 8.62 -12.94 -0.85
CA ILE A 17 9.97 -13.51 -0.94
C ILE A 17 11.00 -12.41 -1.20
N PHE A 18 10.72 -11.52 -2.16
CA PHE A 18 11.57 -10.37 -2.46
C PHE A 18 11.77 -9.47 -1.25
N ALA A 19 10.70 -9.16 -0.50
CA ALA A 19 10.77 -8.35 0.70
C ALA A 19 11.63 -8.99 1.82
N ILE A 20 11.47 -10.31 2.04
CA ILE A 20 12.22 -11.05 3.07
C ILE A 20 13.70 -11.17 2.71
N GLN A 21 14.02 -11.47 1.44
CA GLN A 21 15.41 -11.61 0.99
C GLN A 21 16.15 -10.27 0.94
N ASN A 22 15.44 -9.16 0.72
CA ASN A 22 16.02 -7.82 0.67
C ASN A 22 15.83 -7.07 2.00
N THR A 23 16.00 -7.77 3.12
CA THR A 23 15.94 -7.23 4.49
C THR A 23 17.23 -6.48 4.87
N GLN A 24 17.74 -5.65 3.97
CA GLN A 24 18.74 -4.64 4.31
C GLN A 24 18.06 -3.61 5.23
N PRO A 25 18.46 -3.51 6.51
CA PRO A 25 17.80 -2.62 7.45
C PRO A 25 18.10 -1.16 7.07
N VAL A 26 17.05 -0.42 6.74
CA VAL A 26 17.07 1.02 6.56
C VAL A 26 16.39 1.67 7.75
N ILE A 27 17.04 2.70 8.28
CA ILE A 27 16.49 3.52 9.35
C ILE A 27 15.57 4.56 8.72
N LEU A 28 14.28 4.42 8.95
CA LEU A 28 13.31 5.46 8.65
C LEU A 28 13.21 6.42 9.82
N ASN A 29 13.50 7.69 9.56
CA ASN A 29 13.26 8.79 10.49
C ASN A 29 11.99 9.51 10.04
N PHE A 30 10.94 9.48 10.86
CA PHE A 30 9.65 10.11 10.57
C PHE A 30 9.21 10.99 11.74
N LEU A 31 9.34 12.31 11.57
CA LEU A 31 9.17 13.30 12.63
C LEU A 31 9.99 12.94 13.87
N PHE A 32 9.35 12.40 14.91
CA PHE A 32 9.97 12.01 16.18
C PHE A 32 10.17 10.50 16.33
N TRP A 33 9.81 9.71 15.31
CA TRP A 33 9.88 8.26 15.31
C TRP A 33 11.06 7.77 14.48
N GLN A 34 11.72 6.74 14.99
CA GLN A 34 12.78 6.03 14.30
C GLN A 34 12.41 4.55 14.23
N ILE A 35 12.34 4.02 13.01
CA ILE A 35 11.92 2.64 12.75
C ILE A 35 12.95 1.98 11.85
N SER A 36 13.46 0.82 12.26
CA SER A 36 14.31 -0.02 11.43
C SER A 36 13.43 -0.99 10.64
N THR A 37 13.45 -0.88 9.31
CA THR A 37 12.64 -1.71 8.40
C THR A 37 13.39 -1.96 7.10
N SER A 38 12.88 -2.78 6.18
CA SER A 38 13.48 -2.89 4.84
C SER A 38 12.99 -1.76 3.93
N LEU A 39 13.86 -1.30 3.03
CA LEU A 39 13.53 -0.27 2.04
C LEU A 39 12.33 -0.69 1.18
N VAL A 40 12.30 -1.95 0.76
CA VAL A 40 11.23 -2.53 -0.04
C VAL A 40 9.88 -2.44 0.67
N LEU A 41 9.81 -2.88 1.93
CA LEU A 41 8.59 -2.80 2.72
C LEU A 41 8.16 -1.36 2.94
N SER A 42 9.10 -0.45 3.15
CA SER A 42 8.84 0.98 3.32
C SER A 42 8.15 1.58 2.10
N ILE A 43 8.69 1.33 0.91
CA ILE A 43 8.13 1.83 -0.36
C ILE A 43 6.73 1.24 -0.60
N LEU A 44 6.58 -0.08 -0.41
CA LEU A 44 5.29 -0.75 -0.62
C LEU A 44 4.23 -0.26 0.38
N ALA A 45 4.59 -0.09 1.65
CA ALA A 45 3.68 0.43 2.65
C ALA A 45 3.25 1.86 2.31
N SER A 46 4.19 2.74 1.95
CA SER A 46 3.87 4.11 1.52
C SER A 46 2.97 4.15 0.29
N PHE A 47 3.22 3.28 -0.70
CA PHE A 47 2.39 3.17 -1.89
C PHE A 47 0.96 2.73 -1.56
N VAL A 48 0.79 1.68 -0.74
CA VAL A 48 -0.52 1.20 -0.32
C VAL A 48 -1.28 2.27 0.46
N ILE A 49 -0.61 2.96 1.39
CA ILE A 49 -1.22 4.08 2.15
C ILE A 49 -1.69 5.17 1.17
N GLY A 50 -0.84 5.59 0.23
CA GLY A 50 -1.19 6.61 -0.77
C GLY A 50 -2.38 6.19 -1.65
N LEU A 51 -2.42 4.92 -2.09
CA LEU A 51 -3.53 4.37 -2.86
C LEU A 51 -4.83 4.39 -2.06
N LEU A 52 -4.80 3.96 -0.79
CA LEU A 52 -5.95 3.99 0.10
C LEU A 52 -6.45 5.42 0.34
N THR A 53 -5.54 6.38 0.57
CA THR A 53 -5.88 7.80 0.72
C THR A 53 -6.54 8.34 -0.55
N GLY A 54 -5.99 8.04 -1.73
CA GLY A 54 -6.58 8.44 -3.01
C GLY A 54 -7.98 7.85 -3.23
N CYS A 55 -8.16 6.55 -2.94
CA CYS A 55 -9.47 5.90 -3.00
C CYS A 55 -10.49 6.54 -2.05
N LEU A 56 -10.07 6.86 -0.82
CA LEU A 56 -10.93 7.52 0.16
C LEU A 56 -11.36 8.92 -0.30
N LEU A 57 -10.43 9.73 -0.81
CA LEU A 57 -10.72 11.05 -1.35
C LEU A 57 -11.71 10.99 -2.52
N MET A 58 -11.54 10.01 -3.42
CA MET A 58 -12.47 9.79 -4.53
C MET A 58 -13.87 9.40 -4.03
N MET A 59 -13.95 8.54 -3.01
CA MET A 59 -15.24 8.16 -2.41
C MET A 59 -15.95 9.35 -1.77
N ILE A 60 -15.22 10.20 -1.04
CA ILE A 60 -15.76 11.42 -0.43
C ILE A 60 -16.26 12.40 -1.51
N GLY A 61 -15.48 12.60 -2.59
CA GLY A 61 -15.88 13.43 -3.72
C GLY A 61 -17.20 12.98 -4.36
N ARG A 62 -17.35 11.67 -4.59
CA ARG A 62 -18.57 11.09 -5.16
C ARG A 62 -19.79 11.20 -4.24
N MET A 63 -19.59 11.15 -2.92
CA MET A 63 -20.70 11.36 -1.95
C MET A 63 -21.21 12.80 -1.98
N LYS A 64 -20.32 13.78 -2.19
CA LYS A 64 -20.71 15.21 -2.28
C LYS A 64 -21.52 15.50 -3.56
N GLU A 65 -21.19 14.86 -4.67
CA GLU A 65 -21.88 15.02 -5.95
C GLU A 65 -23.29 14.40 -5.95
N LYS A 66 -23.51 13.34 -5.15
CA LYS A 66 -24.79 12.63 -5.06
C LYS A 66 -25.81 13.31 -4.13
N ASN A 67 -25.45 14.39 -3.46
CA ASN A 67 -26.35 15.18 -2.61
C ASN A 67 -26.49 16.60 -3.20
N PRO A 68 -27.14 16.78 -4.38
CA PRO A 68 -27.60 18.09 -4.77
C PRO A 68 -28.70 18.44 -3.77
N SER A 69 -28.48 19.50 -3.00
CA SER A 69 -29.47 20.13 -2.12
C SER A 69 -30.86 20.09 -2.76
N SER A 70 -31.76 19.31 -2.16
CA SER A 70 -33.22 19.45 -2.34
C SER A 70 -33.69 20.81 -1.84
#